data_AF-A0A959SJ86-F1
#
_entry.id   AF-A0A959SJ86-F1
#
_cell.length_a   1.000
_cell.length_b   1.000
_cell.length_c   1.000
_cell.angle_alpha   90.00
_cell.angle_beta   90.00
_cell.angle_gamma   90.00
#
_symmetry.space_group_name_H-M   'P 1'
#
loop_
_entity.id
_entity.type
_entity.pdbx_description
1 polymer ?
#
loop_
_entity_poly.entity_id
_entity_poly.type
_entity_poly.pdbx_seq_one_letter_code
_entity_poly.pdbx_strand_id
1 'polypeptide(L)'
;MTYKSSLLVLLSMLLLLVTACGQAPTTEPSAPPAEEPAQVTSEPHQYGGWYCPDNFGFVPVDIAKLDAVPAIADRLPTEAELQDNKSLIKVDIAKYPDARALPMKLPRVARIRSDHKDMSELAVVIQAIVVQEDTVVGYRFVNGGNGSARLREITLLSDEEVAAMGSQPFFYSKSVLKANTAEIWRALCRTDYFAHLGKTFSQQVFFSTPWDPKAEARLELDSPGEKAKGYIGMVFGNYYLHIDYFRDGVHYSEKLLLIENKEDKTTELFFASGPYPKDFGTQQARWAHWVAAVKTACGSE
;
A
#
# COMPACT_ATOMS: atom_id res chain seq x y z
N MET A 1 -58.69 48.28 41.51
CA MET A 1 -59.79 47.36 41.15
C MET A 1 -59.23 45.95 41.18
N THR A 2 -59.25 45.31 42.36
CA THR A 2 -60.19 44.22 42.74
C THR A 2 -59.99 42.96 41.88
N TYR A 3 -59.20 41.97 42.35
CA TYR A 3 -59.60 40.82 43.21
C TYR A 3 -60.61 39.89 42.49
N LYS A 4 -60.47 38.57 42.35
CA LYS A 4 -60.06 37.49 43.30
C LYS A 4 -60.02 36.17 42.48
N SER A 5 -58.98 35.32 42.65
CA SER A 5 -59.01 34.04 43.41
C SER A 5 -59.63 32.84 42.68
N SER A 6 -59.34 31.57 42.95
CA SER A 6 -58.29 30.77 43.62
C SER A 6 -58.90 29.37 43.70
N LEU A 7 -58.13 28.31 43.42
CA LEU A 7 -57.99 27.12 44.27
C LEU A 7 -56.91 26.21 43.63
N LEU A 8 -55.69 26.07 44.15
CA LEU A 8 -55.27 25.26 45.33
C LEU A 8 -55.71 23.78 45.17
N VAL A 9 -54.86 22.75 45.25
CA VAL A 9 -53.85 22.35 46.26
C VAL A 9 -52.97 21.24 45.60
N LEU A 10 -51.63 21.34 45.54
CA LEU A 10 -50.64 20.64 46.40
C LEU A 10 -50.86 19.11 46.55
N LEU A 11 -49.86 18.23 46.51
CA LEU A 11 -48.80 18.18 47.51
C LEU A 11 -47.71 17.17 47.10
N SER A 12 -46.50 17.56 47.43
CA SER A 12 -45.23 16.85 47.39
C SER A 12 -45.15 15.65 48.34
N MET A 13 -44.18 14.76 48.05
CA MET A 13 -43.31 14.02 48.99
C MET A 13 -43.91 13.45 50.28
N LEU A 14 -43.70 12.14 50.50
CA LEU A 14 -42.94 11.69 51.68
C LEU A 14 -42.48 10.23 51.52
N LEU A 15 -41.16 10.01 51.67
CA LEU A 15 -40.61 8.75 52.16
C LEU A 15 -41.17 8.45 53.56
N LEU A 16 -41.41 7.19 53.89
CA LEU A 16 -41.08 6.61 55.19
C LEU A 16 -40.91 5.08 55.07
N LEU A 17 -39.76 4.61 55.57
CA LEU A 17 -39.43 3.23 55.98
C LEU A 17 -40.43 2.78 57.09
N VAL A 18 -40.69 1.52 57.47
CA VAL A 18 -39.80 0.49 58.06
C VAL A 18 -40.57 -0.86 58.17
N THR A 19 -39.89 -2.02 57.96
CA THR A 19 -39.98 -3.39 58.60
C THR A 19 -41.34 -4.02 58.99
N ALA A 20 -41.62 -5.33 59.05
CA ALA A 20 -40.97 -6.64 58.82
C ALA A 20 -42.13 -7.70 58.84
N CYS A 21 -42.05 -8.83 58.14
CA CYS A 21 -41.73 -10.20 58.62
C CYS A 21 -41.92 -11.09 57.36
N GLY A 22 -41.08 -12.04 56.98
CA GLY A 22 -40.55 -13.13 57.79
C GLY A 22 -41.33 -14.41 57.47
N GLN A 23 -40.94 -15.13 56.39
CA GLN A 23 -41.17 -16.57 56.20
C GLN A 23 -40.24 -17.06 55.08
N ALA A 24 -39.34 -17.98 55.42
CA ALA A 24 -38.46 -18.66 54.46
C ALA A 24 -39.17 -19.89 53.89
N PRO A 25 -39.05 -20.14 52.58
CA PRO A 25 -39.10 -21.50 52.06
C PRO A 25 -37.80 -21.87 51.33
N THR A 26 -37.16 -22.89 51.87
CA THR A 26 -36.50 -24.02 51.20
C THR A 26 -35.59 -23.71 50.00
N THR A 27 -34.28 -23.76 50.27
CA THR A 27 -33.20 -23.76 49.29
C THR A 27 -33.15 -25.11 48.55
N GLU A 28 -33.50 -25.14 47.27
CA GLU A 28 -32.92 -26.13 46.36
C GLU A 28 -31.50 -25.68 46.00
N PRO A 29 -30.49 -26.58 45.99
CA PRO A 29 -29.15 -26.20 45.59
C PRO A 29 -29.14 -25.87 44.10
N SER A 30 -29.05 -24.58 43.76
CA SER A 30 -28.78 -24.14 42.40
C SER A 30 -27.42 -24.67 41.98
N ALA A 31 -27.36 -25.33 40.82
CA ALA A 31 -26.11 -25.67 40.17
C ALA A 31 -25.20 -24.43 40.09
N PRO A 32 -23.87 -24.57 40.26
CA PRO A 32 -22.96 -23.45 40.12
C PRO A 32 -23.15 -22.82 38.73
N PRO A 33 -23.13 -21.47 38.63
CA PRO A 33 -23.16 -20.81 37.34
C PRO A 33 -22.04 -21.37 36.47
N ALA A 34 -22.37 -21.82 35.27
CA ALA A 34 -21.35 -22.13 34.28
C ALA A 34 -20.51 -20.85 34.10
N GLU A 35 -19.21 -20.94 34.37
CA GLU A 35 -18.27 -19.87 34.04
C GLU A 35 -18.43 -19.58 32.55
N GLU A 36 -18.93 -18.39 32.22
CA GLU A 36 -18.80 -17.87 30.86
C GLU A 36 -17.31 -17.93 30.50
N PRO A 37 -16.94 -18.50 29.35
CA PRO A 37 -15.54 -18.53 28.96
C PRO A 37 -15.05 -17.08 28.95
N ALA A 38 -14.02 -16.81 29.76
CA ALA A 38 -13.42 -15.49 29.86
C ALA A 38 -13.18 -14.96 28.45
N GLN A 39 -13.80 -13.82 28.11
CA GLN A 39 -13.50 -13.13 26.87
C GLN A 39 -12.02 -12.78 26.87
N VAL A 40 -11.23 -13.56 26.15
CA VAL A 40 -9.84 -13.23 25.84
C VAL A 40 -9.93 -12.00 24.95
N THR A 41 -9.77 -10.81 25.54
CA THR A 41 -9.61 -9.57 24.78
C THR A 41 -8.29 -9.69 24.03
N SER A 42 -8.36 -10.13 22.78
CA SER A 42 -7.19 -10.25 21.91
C SER A 42 -6.72 -8.85 21.50
N GLU A 43 -5.41 -8.64 21.50
CA GLU A 43 -4.78 -7.39 21.06
C GLU A 43 -5.24 -7.06 19.62
N PRO A 44 -5.69 -5.83 19.31
CA PRO A 44 -6.09 -5.47 17.94
C PRO A 44 -4.97 -5.75 16.93
N HIS A 45 -5.29 -6.42 15.83
CA HIS A 45 -4.29 -6.72 14.80
C HIS A 45 -3.85 -5.45 14.03
N GLN A 46 -2.68 -5.52 13.40
CA GLN A 46 -2.09 -4.41 12.62
C GLN A 46 -1.88 -4.74 11.13
N TYR A 47 -2.61 -5.74 10.61
CA TYR A 47 -2.39 -6.24 9.26
C TYR A 47 -2.90 -5.32 8.13
N GLY A 48 -3.79 -4.36 8.41
CA GLY A 48 -4.33 -3.44 7.40
C GLY A 48 -3.68 -2.04 7.43
N GLY A 49 -3.59 -1.38 6.27
CA GLY A 49 -3.13 0.00 6.17
C GLY A 49 -1.62 0.17 6.04
N TRP A 50 -0.91 -0.86 5.59
CA TRP A 50 0.53 -0.79 5.32
C TRP A 50 0.81 -0.73 3.83
N TYR A 51 1.83 0.02 3.41
CA TYR A 51 2.20 0.14 2.01
C TYR A 51 3.71 0.29 1.85
N CYS A 52 4.28 -0.43 0.89
CA CYS A 52 5.68 -0.33 0.47
C CYS A 52 5.73 -0.38 -1.07
N PRO A 53 5.58 0.79 -1.74
CA PRO A 53 5.52 0.86 -3.20
C PRO A 53 6.84 0.46 -3.88
N ASP A 54 7.90 0.25 -3.09
CA ASP A 54 9.28 0.10 -3.59
C ASP A 54 9.86 -1.28 -3.27
N ASN A 55 9.03 -2.16 -2.72
CA ASN A 55 9.40 -3.56 -2.56
C ASN A 55 9.40 -4.27 -3.92
N PHE A 56 10.50 -4.14 -4.64
CA PHE A 56 10.67 -4.76 -5.97
C PHE A 56 10.85 -6.29 -5.93
N GLY A 57 10.74 -6.94 -4.76
CA GLY A 57 10.39 -8.37 -4.71
C GLY A 57 9.04 -8.64 -5.39
N PHE A 58 8.14 -7.65 -5.36
CA PHE A 58 6.92 -7.60 -6.15
C PHE A 58 7.14 -6.75 -7.40
N VAL A 59 7.63 -7.38 -8.48
CA VAL A 59 7.93 -6.70 -9.75
C VAL A 59 6.67 -6.14 -10.45
N PRO A 60 6.79 -5.20 -11.40
CA PRO A 60 5.64 -4.76 -12.21
C PRO A 60 4.96 -5.92 -12.95
N VAL A 61 3.65 -5.78 -13.21
CA VAL A 61 2.85 -6.79 -13.91
C VAL A 61 1.95 -6.16 -14.97
N ASP A 62 1.84 -6.85 -16.10
CA ASP A 62 0.83 -6.56 -17.12
C ASP A 62 -0.51 -7.18 -16.72
N ILE A 63 -1.57 -6.37 -16.68
CA ILE A 63 -2.95 -6.82 -16.39
C ILE A 63 -3.41 -7.93 -17.34
N ALA A 64 -2.97 -7.94 -18.60
CA ALA A 64 -3.30 -9.03 -19.54
C ALA A 64 -2.69 -10.39 -19.13
N LYS A 65 -1.77 -10.41 -18.16
CA LYS A 65 -1.13 -11.61 -17.62
C LYS A 65 -1.52 -11.86 -16.16
N LEU A 66 -2.72 -11.41 -15.76
CA LEU A 66 -3.22 -11.51 -14.39
C LEU A 66 -3.15 -12.95 -13.83
N ASP A 67 -3.52 -13.96 -14.62
CA ASP A 67 -3.50 -15.37 -14.19
C ASP A 67 -2.10 -15.91 -13.87
N ALA A 68 -1.04 -15.24 -14.34
CA ALA A 68 0.34 -15.60 -14.02
C ALA A 68 0.82 -14.99 -12.69
N VAL A 69 0.01 -14.12 -12.06
CA VAL A 69 0.36 -13.49 -10.78
C VAL A 69 0.19 -14.51 -9.65
N PRO A 70 1.25 -14.80 -8.87
CA PRO A 70 1.13 -15.63 -7.69
C PRO A 70 0.13 -15.03 -6.69
N ALA A 71 -0.80 -15.85 -6.23
CA ALA A 71 -1.77 -15.49 -5.22
C ALA A 71 -2.03 -16.67 -4.28
N ILE A 72 -2.33 -16.38 -3.02
CA ILE A 72 -2.67 -17.34 -1.99
C ILE A 72 -4.18 -17.26 -1.76
N ALA A 73 -4.91 -18.18 -2.40
CA ALA A 73 -6.35 -18.33 -2.26
C ALA A 73 -6.70 -19.41 -1.23
N ASP A 74 -7.79 -19.19 -0.49
CA ASP A 74 -8.47 -20.19 0.36
C ASP A 74 -7.62 -20.82 1.49
N ARG A 75 -6.42 -20.30 1.77
CA ARG A 75 -5.57 -20.68 2.91
C ARG A 75 -4.67 -19.54 3.37
N LEU A 76 -4.06 -19.71 4.54
CA LEU A 76 -2.99 -18.83 4.99
C LEU A 76 -1.67 -19.16 4.28
N PRO A 77 -0.78 -18.16 4.10
CA PRO A 77 0.50 -18.37 3.43
C PRO A 77 1.48 -19.14 4.31
N THR A 78 2.41 -19.82 3.65
CA THR A 78 3.59 -20.43 4.27
C THR A 78 4.74 -19.43 4.37
N GLU A 79 5.73 -19.74 5.21
CA GLU A 79 6.95 -18.90 5.34
C GLU A 79 7.70 -18.75 4.02
N ALA A 80 7.85 -19.84 3.26
CA ALA A 80 8.54 -19.82 1.96
C ALA A 80 7.83 -18.89 0.96
N GLU A 81 6.50 -18.81 1.00
CA GLU A 81 5.73 -17.92 0.11
C GLU A 81 5.89 -16.45 0.46
N LEU A 82 6.12 -16.12 1.73
CA LEU A 82 6.46 -14.77 2.16
C LEU A 82 7.87 -14.40 1.69
N GLN A 83 8.83 -15.32 1.85
CA GLN A 83 10.22 -15.14 1.41
C GLN A 83 10.34 -15.01 -0.12
N ASP A 84 9.50 -15.73 -0.86
CA ASP A 84 9.43 -15.69 -2.33
C ASP A 84 8.60 -14.52 -2.88
N ASN A 85 8.12 -13.60 -2.05
CA ASN A 85 7.24 -12.48 -2.45
C ASN A 85 5.94 -12.92 -3.16
N LYS A 86 5.38 -14.06 -2.77
CA LYS A 86 4.04 -14.54 -3.22
C LYS A 86 2.92 -14.07 -2.29
N SER A 87 3.29 -13.65 -1.09
CA SER A 87 2.41 -13.16 -0.03
C SER A 87 3.16 -12.12 0.81
N LEU A 88 2.45 -11.33 1.61
CA LEU A 88 3.05 -10.37 2.53
C LEU A 88 2.51 -10.43 3.96
N ILE A 89 1.30 -10.98 4.19
CA ILE A 89 0.72 -11.02 5.52
C ILE A 89 0.96 -12.40 6.14
N LYS A 90 1.81 -12.46 7.17
CA LYS A 90 1.92 -13.62 8.06
C LYS A 90 1.10 -13.37 9.32
N VAL A 91 0.06 -14.16 9.53
CA VAL A 91 -0.72 -14.07 10.75
C VAL A 91 -0.02 -14.81 11.89
N ASP A 92 0.08 -14.18 13.06
CA ASP A 92 0.52 -14.83 14.29
C ASP A 92 -0.66 -15.64 14.85
N ILE A 93 -0.71 -16.94 14.50
CA ILE A 93 -1.81 -17.83 14.91
C ILE A 93 -1.82 -18.12 16.41
N ALA A 94 -0.69 -17.94 17.10
CA ALA A 94 -0.68 -18.05 18.56
C ALA A 94 -1.46 -16.88 19.20
N LYS A 95 -1.41 -15.70 18.59
CA LYS A 95 -2.19 -14.52 19.01
C LYS A 95 -3.61 -14.49 18.45
N TYR A 96 -3.79 -14.96 17.22
CA TYR A 96 -5.04 -14.91 16.45
C TYR A 96 -5.44 -16.31 15.95
N PRO A 97 -5.87 -17.22 16.86
CA PRO A 97 -6.10 -18.62 16.52
C PRO A 97 -7.29 -18.86 15.58
N ASP A 98 -8.19 -17.89 15.48
CA ASP A 98 -9.38 -17.90 14.62
C ASP A 98 -9.13 -17.35 13.21
N ALA A 99 -7.93 -16.82 12.95
CA ALA A 99 -7.58 -16.25 11.67
C ALA A 99 -7.60 -17.29 10.55
N ARG A 100 -8.12 -16.89 9.40
CA ARG A 100 -8.34 -17.78 8.25
C ARG A 100 -8.29 -17.01 6.95
N ALA A 101 -8.16 -17.72 5.83
CA ALA A 101 -8.36 -17.09 4.54
C ALA A 101 -9.82 -16.67 4.35
N LEU A 102 -10.03 -15.55 3.67
CA LEU A 102 -11.33 -15.20 3.12
C LEU A 102 -11.51 -15.97 1.79
N PRO A 103 -12.55 -16.81 1.65
CA PRO A 103 -12.81 -17.49 0.39
C PRO A 103 -13.13 -16.49 -0.72
N MET A 104 -12.27 -16.40 -1.73
CA MET A 104 -12.47 -15.55 -2.90
C MET A 104 -11.57 -15.99 -4.06
N LYS A 105 -12.05 -15.82 -5.30
CA LYS A 105 -11.23 -16.01 -6.50
C LYS A 105 -10.11 -14.97 -6.49
N LEU A 106 -8.86 -15.41 -6.54
CA LEU A 106 -7.64 -14.59 -6.66
C LEU A 106 -6.78 -15.12 -7.81
N PRO A 107 -5.93 -14.28 -8.42
CA PRO A 107 -5.76 -12.84 -8.17
C PRO A 107 -6.94 -11.98 -8.65
N ARG A 108 -7.12 -10.78 -8.08
CA ARG A 108 -8.18 -9.82 -8.46
C ARG A 108 -7.63 -8.41 -8.59
N VAL A 109 -8.08 -7.68 -9.61
CA VAL A 109 -7.69 -6.27 -9.77
C VAL A 109 -8.52 -5.39 -8.84
N ALA A 110 -7.87 -4.42 -8.22
CA ALA A 110 -8.48 -3.45 -7.33
C ALA A 110 -7.95 -2.03 -7.61
N ARG A 111 -8.74 -1.04 -7.21
CA ARG A 111 -8.32 0.36 -7.06
C ARG A 111 -8.10 0.67 -5.59
N ILE A 112 -6.95 1.27 -5.30
CA ILE A 112 -6.55 1.69 -3.96
C ILE A 112 -6.43 3.20 -3.95
N ARG A 113 -7.12 3.86 -3.03
CA ARG A 113 -7.03 5.31 -2.86
C ARG A 113 -5.76 5.65 -2.08
N SER A 114 -4.91 6.47 -2.67
CA SER A 114 -3.78 7.08 -2.00
C SER A 114 -4.19 8.45 -1.48
N ASP A 115 -4.45 8.55 -0.18
CA ASP A 115 -4.88 9.81 0.45
C ASP A 115 -3.82 10.92 0.33
N HIS A 116 -2.53 10.55 0.30
CA HIS A 116 -1.43 11.50 0.13
C HIS A 116 -1.37 12.10 -1.28
N LYS A 117 -1.77 11.34 -2.30
CA LYS A 117 -1.65 11.76 -3.71
C LYS A 117 -2.98 12.28 -4.26
N ASP A 118 -4.09 11.98 -3.58
CA ASP A 118 -5.46 12.11 -4.11
C ASP A 118 -5.61 11.38 -5.45
N MET A 119 -5.03 10.17 -5.52
CA MET A 119 -4.98 9.35 -6.72
C MET A 119 -5.43 7.93 -6.41
N SER A 120 -6.06 7.29 -7.40
CA SER A 120 -6.43 5.88 -7.33
C SER A 120 -5.42 5.04 -8.10
N GLU A 121 -4.64 4.25 -7.37
CA GLU A 121 -3.62 3.37 -7.92
C GLU A 121 -4.23 1.99 -8.22
N LEU A 122 -3.80 1.37 -9.33
CA LEU A 122 -4.22 0.02 -9.70
C LEU A 122 -3.34 -1.01 -8.97
N ALA A 123 -3.98 -2.01 -8.38
CA ALA A 123 -3.30 -3.08 -7.66
C ALA A 123 -3.93 -4.43 -8.00
N VAL A 124 -3.19 -5.49 -7.70
CA VAL A 124 -3.65 -6.87 -7.78
C VAL A 124 -3.70 -7.42 -6.36
N VAL A 125 -4.89 -7.74 -5.88
CA VAL A 125 -5.11 -8.49 -4.64
C VAL A 125 -4.61 -9.91 -4.86
N ILE A 126 -3.71 -10.35 -3.98
CA ILE A 126 -3.03 -11.65 -4.05
C ILE A 126 -3.25 -12.49 -2.79
N GLN A 127 -3.85 -11.91 -1.75
CA GLN A 127 -4.14 -12.59 -0.49
C GLN A 127 -5.35 -11.91 0.15
N ALA A 128 -6.22 -12.68 0.81
CA ALA A 128 -7.29 -12.14 1.64
C ALA A 128 -7.50 -13.00 2.88
N ILE A 129 -7.58 -12.35 4.04
CA ILE A 129 -7.70 -13.01 5.34
C ILE A 129 -8.82 -12.38 6.15
N VAL A 130 -9.40 -13.19 7.03
CA VAL A 130 -10.23 -12.77 8.15
C VAL A 130 -9.41 -12.97 9.41
N VAL A 131 -9.35 -11.94 10.25
CA VAL A 131 -8.62 -11.96 11.52
C VAL A 131 -9.42 -11.11 12.51
N GLN A 132 -9.81 -11.69 13.65
CA GLN A 132 -10.82 -11.11 14.51
C GLN A 132 -12.09 -10.78 13.69
N GLU A 133 -12.62 -9.56 13.80
CA GLU A 133 -13.80 -9.08 13.06
C GLU A 133 -13.46 -8.33 11.76
N ASP A 134 -12.17 -8.22 11.39
CA ASP A 134 -11.73 -7.49 10.21
C ASP A 134 -11.45 -8.43 9.02
N THR A 135 -11.49 -7.85 7.83
CA THR A 135 -11.09 -8.51 6.60
C THR A 135 -10.00 -7.71 5.94
N VAL A 136 -8.82 -8.31 5.80
CA VAL A 136 -7.62 -7.66 5.30
C VAL A 136 -7.20 -8.32 3.99
N VAL A 137 -6.83 -7.49 3.02
CA VAL A 137 -6.26 -7.94 1.75
C VAL A 137 -4.77 -7.59 1.70
N GLY A 138 -3.99 -8.51 1.16
CA GLY A 138 -2.64 -8.26 0.70
C GLY A 138 -2.66 -8.07 -0.83
N TYR A 139 -1.97 -7.04 -1.30
CA TYR A 139 -1.93 -6.69 -2.71
C TYR A 139 -0.52 -6.34 -3.17
N ARG A 140 -0.31 -6.38 -4.48
CA ARG A 140 0.84 -5.80 -5.17
C ARG A 140 0.40 -4.71 -6.12
N PHE A 141 1.17 -3.63 -6.26
CA PHE A 141 0.87 -2.62 -7.25
C PHE A 141 1.25 -3.12 -8.65
N VAL A 142 0.53 -2.67 -9.68
CA VAL A 142 0.83 -3.05 -11.07
C VAL A 142 2.18 -2.50 -11.54
N ASN A 143 2.62 -1.37 -10.97
CA ASN A 143 3.91 -0.74 -11.22
C ASN A 143 5.03 -1.24 -10.29
N GLY A 144 4.80 -2.33 -9.55
CA GLY A 144 5.73 -2.89 -8.58
C GLY A 144 5.57 -2.34 -7.16
N GLY A 145 6.01 -3.11 -6.16
CA GLY A 145 5.74 -2.86 -4.75
C GLY A 145 4.49 -3.59 -4.25
N ASN A 146 4.23 -3.48 -2.95
CA ASN A 146 3.13 -4.17 -2.28
C ASN A 146 2.52 -3.36 -1.15
N GLY A 147 1.41 -3.87 -0.61
CA GLY A 147 0.77 -3.30 0.56
C GLY A 147 -0.38 -4.17 1.05
N SER A 148 -0.99 -3.72 2.14
CA SER A 148 -2.19 -4.31 2.72
C SER A 148 -3.21 -3.23 3.06
N ALA A 149 -4.47 -3.59 2.94
CA ALA A 149 -5.59 -2.70 3.23
C ALA A 149 -6.72 -3.52 3.84
N ARG A 150 -7.64 -2.86 4.54
CA ARG A 150 -8.92 -3.49 4.84
C ARG A 150 -9.70 -3.62 3.54
N LEU A 151 -10.49 -4.68 3.40
CA LEU A 151 -11.27 -4.92 2.18
C LEU A 151 -12.19 -3.73 1.84
N ARG A 152 -12.71 -3.04 2.85
CA ARG A 152 -13.56 -1.84 2.70
C ARG A 152 -12.83 -0.61 2.17
N GLU A 153 -11.50 -0.59 2.22
CA GLU A 153 -10.66 0.54 1.79
C GLU A 153 -10.25 0.44 0.31
N ILE A 154 -10.61 -0.66 -0.36
CA ILE A 154 -10.33 -0.90 -1.77
C ILE A 154 -11.61 -1.06 -2.56
N THR A 155 -11.54 -0.78 -3.86
CA THR A 155 -12.62 -1.09 -4.81
C THR A 155 -12.17 -2.23 -5.70
N LEU A 156 -12.81 -3.40 -5.58
CA LEU A 156 -12.57 -4.53 -6.49
C LEU A 156 -13.23 -4.25 -7.84
N LEU A 157 -12.52 -4.55 -8.93
CA LEU A 157 -13.04 -4.39 -10.28
C LEU A 157 -13.77 -5.65 -10.73
N SER A 158 -14.71 -5.48 -11.66
CA SER A 158 -15.37 -6.57 -12.36
C SER A 158 -14.46 -7.18 -13.45
N ASP A 159 -14.76 -8.41 -13.86
CA ASP A 159 -14.00 -9.08 -14.92
C ASP A 159 -14.14 -8.30 -16.26
N GLU A 160 -15.28 -7.66 -16.52
CA GLU A 160 -15.51 -6.80 -17.68
C GLU A 160 -14.70 -5.51 -17.64
N GLU A 161 -14.61 -4.85 -16.48
CA GLU A 161 -13.76 -3.67 -16.30
C GLU A 161 -12.29 -4.01 -16.56
N VAL A 162 -11.83 -5.15 -16.04
CA VAL A 162 -10.45 -5.63 -16.25
C VAL A 162 -10.21 -5.98 -17.71
N ALA A 163 -11.14 -6.69 -18.35
CA ALA A 163 -11.02 -7.04 -19.77
C ALA A 163 -10.98 -5.79 -20.67
N ALA A 164 -11.76 -4.76 -20.34
CA ALA A 164 -11.79 -3.50 -21.07
C ALA A 164 -10.47 -2.70 -20.97
N MET A 165 -9.67 -2.89 -19.92
CA MET A 165 -8.35 -2.25 -19.80
C MET A 165 -7.32 -2.80 -20.78
N GLY A 166 -7.45 -4.07 -21.16
CA GLY A 166 -6.47 -4.77 -21.99
C GLY A 166 -5.07 -4.83 -21.37
N SER A 167 -4.05 -4.92 -22.23
CA SER A 167 -2.65 -4.99 -21.82
C SER A 167 -2.15 -3.63 -21.31
N GLN A 168 -1.49 -3.65 -20.15
CA GLN A 168 -0.92 -2.50 -19.45
C GLN A 168 0.54 -2.82 -19.07
N PRO A 169 1.44 -3.00 -20.04
CA PRO A 169 2.78 -3.51 -19.78
C PRO A 169 3.70 -2.42 -19.23
N PHE A 170 4.56 -2.79 -18.28
CA PHE A 170 5.60 -1.92 -17.73
C PHE A 170 6.97 -2.34 -18.24
N PHE A 171 7.84 -1.35 -18.48
CA PHE A 171 9.27 -1.61 -18.54
C PHE A 171 9.76 -1.86 -17.11
N TYR A 172 10.59 -2.87 -16.93
CA TYR A 172 11.25 -3.16 -15.66
C TYR A 172 12.69 -3.61 -15.90
N SER A 173 13.61 -3.08 -15.10
CA SER A 173 15.01 -3.46 -15.09
C SER A 173 15.49 -3.58 -13.65
N LYS A 174 16.21 -4.66 -13.37
CA LYS A 174 17.06 -4.81 -12.18
C LYS A 174 18.50 -4.98 -12.65
N SER A 175 19.43 -4.25 -12.04
CA SER A 175 20.86 -4.32 -12.36
C SER A 175 21.70 -4.16 -11.10
N VAL A 176 22.85 -4.82 -11.04
CA VAL A 176 23.86 -4.61 -9.99
C VAL A 176 25.02 -3.84 -10.60
N LEU A 177 25.36 -2.68 -10.03
CA LEU A 177 26.43 -1.81 -10.51
C LEU A 177 27.58 -1.81 -9.50
N LYS A 178 28.82 -1.86 -9.98
CA LYS A 178 30.02 -1.73 -9.13
C LYS A 178 30.34 -0.25 -8.88
N ALA A 179 29.39 0.44 -8.28
CA ALA A 179 29.44 1.86 -7.98
C ALA A 179 28.60 2.15 -6.74
N ASN A 180 28.95 3.19 -5.99
CA ASN A 180 28.11 3.68 -4.89
C ASN A 180 26.99 4.59 -5.41
N THR A 181 26.05 4.93 -4.53
CA THR A 181 24.88 5.77 -4.85
C THR A 181 25.29 7.12 -5.45
N ALA A 182 26.36 7.74 -4.94
CA ALA A 182 26.81 9.07 -5.40
C ALA A 182 27.38 9.04 -6.82
N GLU A 183 28.05 7.95 -7.19
CA GLU A 183 28.56 7.72 -8.55
C GLU A 183 27.41 7.50 -9.53
N ILE A 184 26.42 6.70 -9.15
CA ILE A 184 25.22 6.45 -9.95
C ILE A 184 24.40 7.72 -10.10
N TRP A 185 24.21 8.51 -9.03
CA TRP A 185 23.59 9.83 -9.10
C TRP A 185 24.24 10.72 -10.15
N ARG A 186 25.58 10.79 -10.15
CA ARG A 186 26.34 11.58 -11.13
C ARG A 186 26.11 11.08 -12.56
N ALA A 187 26.03 9.77 -12.76
CA ALA A 187 25.70 9.19 -14.07
C ALA A 187 24.28 9.55 -14.50
N LEU A 188 23.29 9.42 -13.60
CA LEU A 188 21.90 9.77 -13.85
C LEU A 188 21.74 11.25 -14.25
N CYS A 189 22.34 12.18 -13.51
CA CYS A 189 22.29 13.62 -13.80
C CYS A 189 22.92 14.04 -15.14
N ARG A 190 23.70 13.16 -15.78
CA ARG A 190 24.26 13.38 -17.13
C ARG A 190 23.35 12.89 -18.26
N THR A 191 22.26 12.20 -17.93
CA THR A 191 21.32 11.68 -18.92
C THR A 191 20.32 12.76 -19.34
N ASP A 192 19.91 12.72 -20.61
CA ASP A 192 18.86 13.60 -21.13
C ASP A 192 17.54 13.46 -20.36
N TYR A 193 17.28 12.28 -19.78
CA TYR A 193 16.09 12.02 -18.98
C TYR A 193 16.08 12.84 -17.68
N PHE A 194 17.16 12.86 -16.89
CA PHE A 194 17.20 13.67 -15.67
C PHE A 194 17.20 15.17 -15.99
N ALA A 195 17.85 15.58 -17.09
CA ALA A 195 17.75 16.95 -17.58
C ALA A 195 16.31 17.32 -17.98
N HIS A 196 15.57 16.37 -18.57
CA HIS A 196 14.16 16.53 -18.89
C HIS A 196 13.29 16.62 -17.63
N LEU A 197 13.47 15.74 -16.63
CA LEU A 197 12.77 15.84 -15.34
C LEU A 197 12.98 17.20 -14.68
N GLY A 198 14.23 17.68 -14.66
CA GLY A 198 14.54 19.00 -14.12
C GLY A 198 13.80 20.12 -14.82
N LYS A 199 13.60 20.04 -16.15
CA LYS A 199 12.81 21.03 -16.90
C LYS A 199 11.31 20.88 -16.62
N THR A 200 10.78 19.66 -16.68
CA THR A 200 9.35 19.36 -16.52
C THR A 200 8.83 19.81 -15.16
N PHE A 201 9.61 19.59 -14.10
CA PHE A 201 9.21 19.91 -12.72
C PHE A 201 9.80 21.22 -12.19
N SER A 202 10.49 22.00 -13.03
CA SER A 202 11.21 23.22 -12.60
C SER A 202 12.21 22.96 -11.46
N GLN A 203 12.89 21.81 -11.51
CA GLN A 203 13.89 21.33 -10.54
C GLN A 203 15.30 21.22 -11.17
N GLN A 204 15.62 22.05 -12.16
CA GLN A 204 16.86 21.97 -12.93
C GLN A 204 18.11 22.02 -12.03
N VAL A 205 18.09 22.84 -10.97
CA VAL A 205 19.18 22.93 -10.00
C VAL A 205 19.38 21.60 -9.28
N PHE A 206 18.31 20.98 -8.79
CA PHE A 206 18.37 19.69 -8.10
C PHE A 206 18.99 18.61 -8.99
N PHE A 207 18.49 18.47 -10.23
CA PHE A 207 18.97 17.47 -11.19
C PHE A 207 20.33 17.78 -11.83
N SER A 208 21.00 18.88 -11.45
CA SER A 208 22.35 19.23 -11.93
C SER A 208 23.38 19.37 -10.81
N THR A 209 22.96 19.26 -9.55
CA THR A 209 23.84 19.42 -8.38
C THR A 209 24.54 18.10 -8.04
N PRO A 210 25.78 18.14 -7.49
CA PRO A 210 26.43 16.96 -6.91
C PRO A 210 25.55 16.24 -5.89
N TRP A 211 25.86 14.97 -5.66
CA TRP A 211 25.17 14.14 -4.67
C TRP A 211 25.20 14.78 -3.27
N ASP A 212 24.03 14.87 -2.64
CA ASP A 212 23.86 15.19 -1.23
C ASP A 212 22.79 14.24 -0.66
N PRO A 213 23.10 13.39 0.33
CA PRO A 213 22.14 12.44 0.91
C PRO A 213 21.00 13.13 1.68
N LYS A 214 21.06 14.44 1.93
CA LYS A 214 19.99 15.23 2.52
C LYS A 214 19.14 15.96 1.50
N ALA A 215 19.57 16.00 0.24
CA ALA A 215 18.82 16.66 -0.80
C ALA A 215 17.62 15.81 -1.21
N GLU A 216 16.47 16.45 -1.26
CA GLU A 216 15.23 15.89 -1.76
C GLU A 216 14.45 16.94 -2.56
N ALA A 217 13.56 16.48 -3.43
CA ALA A 217 12.64 17.34 -4.16
C ALA A 217 11.25 16.72 -4.25
N ARG A 218 10.24 17.58 -4.13
CA ARG A 218 8.86 17.27 -4.53
C ARG A 218 8.70 17.65 -6.00
N LEU A 219 8.10 16.74 -6.76
CA LEU A 219 7.90 16.88 -8.19
C LEU A 219 6.41 17.08 -8.41
N GLU A 220 6.00 18.26 -8.85
CA GLU A 220 4.59 18.56 -9.09
C GLU A 220 4.41 19.22 -10.46
N LEU A 221 3.43 18.73 -11.20
CA LEU A 221 3.00 19.26 -12.48
C LEU A 221 1.47 19.32 -12.48
N ASP A 222 0.91 20.49 -12.74
CA ASP A 222 -0.51 20.65 -13.07
C ASP A 222 -0.61 21.44 -14.37
N SER A 223 -0.82 20.72 -15.47
CA SER A 223 -0.88 21.27 -16.82
C SER A 223 -2.11 20.73 -17.56
N PRO A 224 -2.64 21.43 -18.57
CA PRO A 224 -3.77 20.92 -19.35
C PRO A 224 -3.48 19.54 -19.94
N GLY A 225 -4.26 18.53 -19.53
CA GLY A 225 -4.15 17.14 -20.00
C GLY A 225 -3.17 16.26 -19.23
N GLU A 226 -2.34 16.84 -18.35
CA GLU A 226 -1.34 16.09 -17.59
C GLU A 226 -1.13 16.66 -16.19
N LYS A 227 -1.31 15.79 -15.20
CA LYS A 227 -0.93 16.04 -13.81
C LYS A 227 0.13 15.05 -13.40
N ALA A 228 1.08 15.47 -12.58
CA ALA A 228 2.02 14.55 -11.98
C ALA A 228 2.37 14.96 -10.55
N LYS A 229 2.58 13.96 -9.71
CA LYS A 229 3.07 14.11 -8.34
C LYS A 229 4.15 13.09 -8.09
N GLY A 230 5.24 13.53 -7.48
CA GLY A 230 6.36 12.66 -7.20
C GLY A 230 7.27 13.16 -6.11
N TYR A 231 8.23 12.31 -5.79
CA TYR A 231 9.25 12.55 -4.79
C TYR A 231 10.56 11.94 -5.28
N ILE A 232 11.66 12.63 -4.99
CA ILE A 232 13.00 12.11 -5.16
C ILE A 232 13.87 12.46 -3.96
N GLY A 233 14.56 11.47 -3.39
CA GLY A 233 15.34 11.65 -2.16
C GLY A 233 15.69 10.34 -1.47
N MET A 234 16.31 10.44 -0.29
CA MET A 234 16.67 9.28 0.53
C MET A 234 15.48 8.82 1.39
N VAL A 235 15.10 7.54 1.27
CA VAL A 235 14.04 6.90 2.05
C VAL A 235 14.60 5.62 2.69
N PHE A 236 14.58 5.56 4.02
CA PHE A 236 15.11 4.43 4.80
C PHE A 236 16.53 3.97 4.41
N GLY A 237 17.40 4.92 4.02
CA GLY A 237 18.78 4.61 3.65
C GLY A 237 18.98 4.21 2.18
N ASN A 238 17.92 4.21 1.37
CA ASN A 238 17.97 3.97 -0.08
C ASN A 238 17.63 5.25 -0.84
N TYR A 239 18.20 5.44 -2.02
CA TYR A 239 17.82 6.57 -2.87
C TYR A 239 16.64 6.19 -3.75
N TYR A 240 15.63 7.03 -3.77
CA TYR A 240 14.33 6.71 -4.33
C TYR A 240 13.77 7.86 -5.16
N LEU A 241 13.20 7.53 -6.31
CA LEU A 241 12.38 8.41 -7.15
C LEU A 241 11.08 7.67 -7.45
N HIS A 242 9.95 8.33 -7.22
CA HIS A 242 8.66 7.90 -7.75
C HIS A 242 7.85 9.09 -8.21
N ILE A 243 7.39 8.99 -9.45
CA ILE A 243 6.49 9.96 -10.05
C ILE A 243 5.26 9.21 -10.54
N ASP A 244 4.09 9.65 -10.11
CA ASP A 244 2.82 9.24 -10.69
C ASP A 244 2.31 10.34 -11.62
N TYR A 245 1.90 9.94 -12.80
CA TYR A 245 1.32 10.79 -13.82
C TYR A 245 -0.12 10.38 -14.06
N PHE A 246 -0.97 11.37 -14.27
CA PHE A 246 -2.31 11.21 -14.82
C PHE A 246 -2.35 11.97 -16.13
N ARG A 247 -2.28 11.23 -17.25
CA ARG A 247 -2.28 11.78 -18.60
C ARG A 247 -3.40 11.14 -19.40
N ASP A 248 -4.28 11.98 -19.95
CA ASP A 248 -5.40 11.56 -20.81
C ASP A 248 -6.27 10.43 -20.21
N GLY A 249 -6.53 10.50 -18.90
CA GLY A 249 -7.36 9.50 -18.20
C GLY A 249 -6.63 8.22 -17.79
N VAL A 250 -5.34 8.11 -18.07
CA VAL A 250 -4.52 6.93 -17.76
C VAL A 250 -3.47 7.27 -16.70
N HIS A 251 -3.33 6.37 -15.73
CA HIS A 251 -2.32 6.45 -14.69
C HIS A 251 -1.00 5.82 -15.18
N TYR A 252 0.07 6.59 -15.16
CA TYR A 252 1.44 6.12 -15.42
C TYR A 252 2.30 6.37 -14.20
N SER A 253 3.39 5.64 -14.08
CA SER A 253 4.35 5.86 -13.03
C SER A 253 5.76 5.52 -13.48
N GLU A 254 6.71 6.26 -12.93
CA GLU A 254 8.13 6.01 -13.05
C GLU A 254 8.69 5.80 -11.64
N LYS A 255 9.44 4.71 -11.44
CA LYS A 255 10.09 4.38 -10.18
C LYS A 255 11.56 4.07 -10.40
N LEU A 256 12.42 4.61 -9.56
CA LEU A 256 13.83 4.27 -9.46
C LEU A 256 14.19 4.06 -8.00
N LEU A 257 14.91 2.98 -7.72
CA LEU A 257 15.42 2.67 -6.39
C LEU A 257 16.88 2.25 -6.49
N LEU A 258 17.71 2.84 -5.64
CA LEU A 258 19.12 2.48 -5.45
C LEU A 258 19.30 1.90 -4.04
N ILE A 259 19.74 0.65 -3.98
CA ILE A 259 20.07 -0.03 -2.73
C ILE A 259 21.57 -0.31 -2.72
N GLU A 260 22.33 0.47 -1.94
CA GLU A 260 23.78 0.35 -1.86
C GLU A 260 24.19 -0.68 -0.80
N ASN A 261 25.00 -1.64 -1.21
CA ASN A 261 25.77 -2.48 -0.32
C ASN A 261 27.15 -1.85 -0.08
N LYS A 262 27.35 -1.33 1.14
CA LYS A 262 28.59 -0.65 1.53
C LYS A 262 29.79 -1.60 1.69
N GLU A 263 29.54 -2.89 1.93
CA GLU A 263 30.59 -3.88 2.15
C GLU A 263 31.29 -4.26 0.85
N ASP A 264 30.51 -4.61 -0.18
CA ASP A 264 31.03 -5.01 -1.50
C ASP A 264 31.14 -3.84 -2.50
N LYS A 265 30.68 -2.64 -2.09
CA LYS A 265 30.67 -1.41 -2.90
C LYS A 265 29.88 -1.58 -4.20
N THR A 266 28.79 -2.32 -4.13
CA THR A 266 27.83 -2.44 -5.22
C THR A 266 26.52 -1.72 -4.89
N THR A 267 25.76 -1.38 -5.92
CA THR A 267 24.42 -0.84 -5.76
C THR A 267 23.46 -1.55 -6.71
N GLU A 268 22.35 -2.03 -6.17
CA GLU A 268 21.24 -2.50 -6.98
C GLU A 268 20.45 -1.30 -7.52
N LEU A 269 20.33 -1.20 -8.84
CA LEU A 269 19.48 -0.25 -9.56
C LEU A 269 18.22 -0.96 -10.02
N PHE A 270 17.08 -0.54 -9.47
CA PHE A 270 15.75 -0.88 -9.95
C PHE A 270 15.18 0.28 -10.73
N PHE A 271 14.59 -0.02 -11.89
CA PHE A 271 13.86 0.98 -12.67
C PHE A 271 12.59 0.37 -13.24
N ALA A 272 11.46 1.04 -13.04
CA ALA A 272 10.17 0.69 -13.62
C ALA A 272 9.53 1.92 -14.26
N SER A 273 8.92 1.74 -15.44
CA SER A 273 8.21 2.83 -16.13
C SER A 273 7.07 2.30 -16.97
N GLY A 274 5.90 2.94 -16.92
CA GLY A 274 4.70 2.52 -17.65
C GLY A 274 3.39 2.86 -16.92
N PRO A 275 2.27 2.23 -17.29
CA PRO A 275 2.13 1.21 -18.33
C PRO A 275 2.21 1.81 -19.75
N TYR A 276 2.51 1.01 -20.77
CA TYR A 276 2.57 1.47 -22.17
C TYR A 276 1.65 0.64 -23.07
N PRO A 277 0.33 0.90 -23.07
CA PRO A 277 -0.63 0.05 -23.77
C PRO A 277 -0.53 0.10 -25.30
N LYS A 278 0.07 1.15 -25.88
CA LYS A 278 0.08 1.37 -27.34
C LYS A 278 1.45 1.22 -28.01
N ASP A 279 2.53 1.53 -27.31
CA ASP A 279 3.87 1.69 -27.90
C ASP A 279 4.98 1.00 -27.07
N PHE A 280 4.62 -0.07 -26.34
CA PHE A 280 5.52 -0.75 -25.41
C PHE A 280 6.88 -1.11 -26.01
N GLY A 281 6.94 -1.65 -27.23
CA GLY A 281 8.22 -2.04 -27.85
C GLY A 281 9.18 -0.85 -28.04
N THR A 282 8.66 0.31 -28.43
CA THR A 282 9.44 1.55 -28.57
C THR A 282 9.93 2.04 -27.21
N GLN A 283 9.04 2.09 -26.21
CA GLN A 283 9.38 2.55 -24.86
C GLN A 283 10.36 1.58 -24.17
N GLN A 284 10.19 0.28 -24.37
CA GLN A 284 11.10 -0.75 -23.88
C GLN A 284 12.51 -0.55 -24.44
N ALA A 285 12.65 -0.33 -25.75
CA ALA A 285 13.95 -0.07 -26.36
C ALA A 285 14.58 1.22 -25.84
N ARG A 286 13.79 2.29 -25.71
CA ARG A 286 14.23 3.58 -25.15
C ARG A 286 14.75 3.43 -23.72
N TRP A 287 14.00 2.78 -22.85
CA TRP A 287 14.38 2.60 -21.45
C TRP A 287 15.56 1.63 -21.29
N ALA A 288 15.61 0.56 -22.08
CA ALA A 288 16.76 -0.34 -22.10
C ALA A 288 18.04 0.40 -22.51
N HIS A 289 17.96 1.26 -23.52
CA HIS A 289 19.08 2.11 -23.94
C HIS A 289 19.50 3.09 -22.84
N TRP A 290 18.54 3.77 -22.19
CA TRP A 290 18.84 4.68 -21.08
C TRP A 290 19.51 3.96 -19.90
N VAL A 291 18.99 2.79 -19.48
CA VAL A 291 19.62 1.97 -18.41
C VAL A 291 21.03 1.55 -18.80
N ALA A 292 21.27 1.15 -20.06
CA ALA A 292 22.60 0.80 -20.55
C ALA A 292 23.56 1.99 -20.52
N ALA A 293 23.09 3.20 -20.84
CA ALA A 293 23.90 4.41 -20.74
C ALA A 293 24.31 4.71 -19.29
N VAL A 294 23.40 4.54 -18.32
CA VAL A 294 23.71 4.69 -16.89
C VAL A 294 24.76 3.67 -16.44
N LYS A 295 24.61 2.39 -16.84
CA LYS A 295 25.58 1.33 -16.56
C LYS A 295 26.99 1.66 -17.07
N THR A 296 27.05 2.06 -18.33
CA THR A 296 28.31 2.41 -19.02
C THR A 296 28.98 3.60 -18.32
N ALA A 297 28.21 4.62 -17.95
CA ALA A 297 28.72 5.79 -17.24
C ALA A 297 29.24 5.48 -15.83
N CYS A 298 28.80 4.38 -15.22
CA CYS A 298 29.27 3.89 -13.91
C CYS A 298 30.45 2.92 -14.02
N GLY A 299 30.99 2.66 -15.22
CA GLY A 299 32.10 1.73 -15.43
C GLY A 299 31.72 0.25 -15.29
N SER A 300 30.44 -0.08 -15.50
CA SER A 300 29.97 -1.46 -15.60
C SER A 300 29.98 -1.90 -17.06
N GLU A 301 30.99 -2.68 -17.46
CA GLU A 301 31.01 -3.45 -18.71
C GLU A 301 30.35 -4.82 -18.52
#